data_AF-A0A829CYL6-F1
#
_entry.id   AF-A0A829CYL6-F1
#
_cell.length_a   1.000
_cell.length_b   1.000
_cell.length_c   1.000
_cell.angle_alpha   90.00
_cell.angle_beta   90.00
_cell.angle_gamma   90.00
#
_symmetry.space_group_name_H-M   'P 1'
#
loop_
_entity.id
_entity.type
_entity.pdbx_description
1 polymer ?
#
loop_
_entity_poly.entity_id
_entity_poly.type
_entity_poly.pdbx_seq_one_letter_code
_entity_poly.pdbx_strand_id
1 'polypeptide(L)' 'MRKNSEKYYTEKTGRPGLRIRLLVGLHYLKHAYNVSDEKVVEGYLENPYWQYVCGNEYFEHDFPCDPTSLVK' A
#
# COMPACT_ATOMS: atom_id res chain seq x y z
N MET A 1 18.98 7.78 -6.66
CA MET A 1 19.31 7.94 -5.22
C MET A 1 18.25 7.22 -4.37
N ARG A 2 18.47 5.95 -4.02
CA ARG A 2 17.65 5.24 -3.01
C ARG A 2 18.30 5.47 -1.65
N LYS A 3 17.58 6.05 -0.68
CA LYS A 3 17.97 6.05 0.73
C LYS A 3 16.93 5.26 1.52
N ASN A 4 17.30 4.02 1.82
CA ASN A 4 17.09 3.26 3.06
C ASN A 4 15.70 3.33 3.73
N SER A 5 14.76 2.49 3.28
CA SER A 5 13.77 1.89 4.19
C SER A 5 14.25 0.54 4.77
N GLU A 6 15.28 -0.08 4.19
CA GLU A 6 15.86 -1.37 4.61
C GLU A 6 16.37 -1.37 6.07
N LYS A 7 16.74 -0.20 6.62
CA LYS A 7 17.29 -0.09 7.97
C LYS A 7 16.31 -0.49 9.08
N TYR A 8 15.01 -0.54 8.79
CA TYR A 8 13.96 -0.89 9.75
C TYR A 8 13.30 -2.25 9.49
N TYR A 9 13.69 -2.95 8.42
CA TYR A 9 13.18 -4.28 8.11
C TYR A 9 14.20 -5.32 8.58
N THR A 10 13.82 -6.12 9.57
CA THR A 10 14.61 -7.27 9.99
C THR A 10 14.32 -8.40 9.01
N GLU A 11 15.35 -8.89 8.30
CA GLU A 11 15.18 -9.94 7.26
C GLU A 11 14.77 -11.30 7.83
N LYS A 12 14.93 -11.51 9.15
CA LYS A 12 14.90 -12.85 9.77
C LYS A 12 13.75 -13.09 10.75
N THR A 13 12.85 -12.12 10.95
CA THR A 13 11.72 -12.29 11.88
C THR A 13 10.51 -11.41 11.47
N GLY A 14 9.43 -12.05 11.01
CA GLY A 14 8.14 -11.41 10.70
C GLY A 14 7.83 -11.27 9.20
N ARG A 15 6.54 -11.05 8.85
CA ARG A 15 6.12 -10.70 7.49
C ARG A 15 6.80 -9.38 7.09
N PRO A 16 7.41 -9.26 5.90
CA PRO A 16 7.93 -7.98 5.43
C PRO A 16 6.81 -6.95 5.52
N GLY A 17 6.95 -5.99 6.42
CA GLY A 17 5.94 -4.95 6.60
C GLY A 17 5.76 -4.17 5.31
N LEU A 18 4.54 -3.76 5.03
CA LEU A 18 4.22 -2.98 3.84
C LEU A 18 4.97 -1.65 3.85
N ARG A 19 5.32 -1.14 2.67
CA ARG A 19 5.97 0.18 2.55
C ARG A 19 5.09 1.24 3.24
N ILE A 20 5.65 2.08 4.10
CA ILE A 20 4.89 3.10 4.85
C ILE A 20 4.02 3.95 3.93
N ARG A 21 4.57 4.37 2.77
CA ARG A 21 3.84 5.17 1.78
C ARG A 21 2.64 4.44 1.17
N LEU A 22 2.73 3.12 1.00
CA LEU A 22 1.62 2.29 0.51
C LEU A 22 0.47 2.31 1.52
N LEU A 23 0.76 2.04 2.80
CA LEU A 23 -0.23 2.05 3.88
C LEU A 23 -0.89 3.42 4.06
N VAL A 24 -0.09 4.49 4.15
CA VAL A 24 -0.62 5.86 4.29
C VAL A 24 -1.46 6.25 3.07
N GLY A 25 -1.01 5.89 1.87
CA GLY A 25 -1.76 6.15 0.63
C GLY A 25 -3.11 5.42 0.61
N LEU A 26 -3.15 4.14 0.97
CA LEU A 26 -4.39 3.36 1.03
C LEU A 26 -5.36 3.92 2.08
N HIS A 27 -4.87 4.27 3.28
CA HIS A 27 -5.73 4.92 4.30
C HIS A 27 -6.27 6.27 3.81
N TYR A 28 -5.42 7.09 3.19
CA TYR A 28 -5.83 8.37 2.64
C TYR A 28 -6.94 8.19 1.59
N LEU A 29 -6.74 7.28 0.62
CA LEU A 29 -7.71 7.00 -0.44
C LEU A 29 -9.02 6.44 0.12
N LYS A 30 -8.93 5.49 1.07
CA LYS A 30 -10.09 4.94 1.78
C LYS A 30 -10.96 6.04 2.38
N HIS A 31 -10.35 6.99 3.09
CA HIS A 31 -11.05 8.11 3.72
C HIS A 31 -11.53 9.15 2.71
N ALA A 32 -10.72 9.50 1.72
CA ALA A 32 -11.05 10.52 0.72
C ALA A 32 -12.25 10.13 -0.15
N TYR A 33 -12.37 8.84 -0.48
CA TYR A 33 -13.46 8.30 -1.31
C TYR A 33 -14.57 7.62 -0.48
N ASN A 34 -14.43 7.57 0.84
CA ASN A 34 -15.38 6.93 1.76
C ASN A 34 -15.74 5.48 1.35
N VAL A 35 -14.71 4.68 1.08
CA VAL A 35 -14.85 3.28 0.63
C VAL A 35 -14.39 2.28 1.71
N SER A 36 -14.75 1.01 1.56
CA SER A 36 -14.29 -0.06 2.45
C SER A 36 -12.82 -0.45 2.19
N ASP A 37 -12.25 -1.29 3.07
CA ASP A 37 -10.88 -1.81 2.90
C ASP A 37 -10.73 -2.66 1.64
N GLU A 38 -11.74 -3.45 1.31
CA GLU A 38 -11.78 -4.26 0.09
C GLU A 38 -11.84 -3.34 -1.14
N LYS A 39 -12.70 -2.33 -1.10
CA LYS A 39 -12.89 -1.41 -2.22
C LYS A 39 -11.69 -0.51 -2.48
N VAL A 40 -10.94 -0.10 -1.45
CA VAL A 40 -9.72 0.68 -1.69
C VAL A 40 -8.61 -0.18 -2.32
N VAL A 41 -8.53 -1.46 -1.94
CA VAL A 41 -7.56 -2.41 -2.49
C VAL A 41 -7.92 -2.82 -3.93
N GLU A 42 -9.20 -2.99 -4.25
CA GLU A 42 -9.69 -3.16 -5.63
C GLU A 42 -9.42 -1.93 -6.49
N GLY A 43 -9.79 -0.73 -6.02
CA GLY A 43 -9.57 0.51 -6.77
C GLY A 43 -8.09 0.84 -7.00
N TYR A 44 -7.19 0.38 -6.12
CA TYR A 44 -5.75 0.48 -6.32
C TYR A 44 -5.29 -0.27 -7.59
N LEU A 45 -5.86 -1.44 -7.88
CA LEU A 45 -5.53 -2.20 -9.10
C LEU A 45 -6.12 -1.56 -10.36
N GLU A 46 -7.32 -1.02 -10.25
CA GLU A 46 -8.03 -0.42 -11.39
C GLU A 46 -7.48 0.96 -11.78
N ASN A 47 -6.85 1.67 -10.83
CA ASN A 47 -6.44 3.06 -11.01
C ASN A 47 -4.91 3.27 -10.88
N PRO A 48 -4.17 3.45 -11.99
CA PRO A 48 -2.73 3.73 -11.97
C PRO A 48 -2.35 4.96 -11.12
N TYR A 49 -3.23 5.96 -11.01
CA TYR A 49 -2.96 7.13 -10.17
C TYR A 49 -2.95 6.78 -8.68
N TRP A 50 -3.79 5.83 -8.25
CA TRP A 50 -3.81 5.37 -6.86
C TRP A 50 -2.53 4.63 -6.53
N GLN A 51 -2.02 3.81 -7.47
CA GLN A 51 -0.72 3.17 -7.34
C GLN A 51 0.41 4.20 -7.22
N TYR A 52 0.39 5.24 -8.05
CA TYR A 52 1.38 6.32 -7.98
C TYR A 52 1.32 7.07 -6.64
N VAL A 53 0.13 7.39 -6.12
CA VAL A 53 -0.05 8.03 -4.80
C VAL A 53 0.59 7.18 -3.71
N CYS A 54 0.31 5.87 -3.71
CA CYS A 54 0.89 4.86 -2.83
C CYS A 54 2.40 4.63 -3.03
N GLY A 55 3.00 5.22 -4.07
CA GLY A 55 4.43 5.26 -4.30
C GLY A 55 4.97 4.19 -5.22
N ASN A 56 4.16 3.73 -6.16
CA ASN A 56 4.60 2.87 -7.24
C ASN A 56 5.10 3.72 -8.40
N GLU A 57 6.20 3.26 -9.01
CA GLU A 57 6.78 3.85 -10.22
C GLU A 57 6.31 3.11 -11.47
N TYR A 58 6.01 1.83 -11.32
CA TYR A 58 5.50 0.94 -12.36
C TYR A 58 4.10 0.43 -11.99
N PHE A 59 3.36 0.02 -13.00
CA PHE A 59 2.03 -0.53 -12.80
C PHE A 59 2.12 -1.93 -12.18
N GLU A 60 1.33 -2.15 -11.13
CA GLU A 60 1.16 -3.45 -10.48
C GLU A 60 -0.19 -4.04 -10.84
N HIS A 61 -0.22 -5.37 -10.95
CA HIS A 61 -1.44 -6.13 -11.27
C HIS A 61 -1.93 -6.98 -10.08
N ASP A 62 -1.12 -7.10 -9.04
CA ASP A 62 -1.42 -7.87 -7.84
C ASP A 62 -1.82 -6.95 -6.68
N PHE A 63 -2.66 -7.49 -5.78
CA PHE A 63 -3.11 -6.72 -4.62
C PHE A 63 -1.93 -6.30 -3.74
N PRO A 64 -1.89 -5.03 -3.30
CA PRO A 64 -0.79 -4.51 -2.49
C PRO A 64 -0.72 -5.15 -1.10
N CYS A 65 -1.86 -5.60 -0.57
CA CYS A 65 -1.99 -6.26 0.71
C CYS A 65 -3.34 -6.97 0.84
N ASP A 66 -3.48 -7.78 1.89
CA ASP A 66 -4.79 -8.27 2.31
C ASP A 66 -5.60 -7.09 2.90
N PRO A 67 -6.87 -6.88 2.51
CA PRO A 67 -7.70 -5.79 3.04
C PRO A 67 -7.76 -5.74 4.57
N THR A 68 -7.71 -6.90 5.23
CA THR A 68 -7.72 -6.97 6.71
C THR A 68 -6.48 -6.34 7.35
N SER A 69 -5.41 -6.16 6.58
CA SER A 69 -4.18 -5.47 7.03
C SER A 69 -4.36 -3.96 7.17
N LEU A 70 -5.50 -3.40 6.71
CA LEU A 70 -5.88 -2.00 6.86
C LEU A 70 -6.78 -1.76 8.08
N VAL A 71 -7.09 -2.81 8.83
CA VAL A 71 -7.86 -2.75 10.08
C VAL A 71 -6.88 -2.63 11.25
N LYS A 72 -7.26 -1.86 12.26
CA LYS A 72 -6.50 -1.72 13.51
C LYS A 72 -6.98 -2.72 14.56
#